data_AF-A0A947Y3Z6-F1
#
_entry.id   AF-A0A947Y3Z6-F1
#
_cell.length_a   1.000
_cell.length_b   1.000
_cell.length_c   1.000
_cell.angle_alpha   90.00
_cell.angle_beta   90.00
_cell.angle_gamma   90.00
#
_symmetry.space_group_name_H-M   'P 1'
#
loop_
_entity.id
_entity.type
_entity.pdbx_description
1 polymer ?
#
loop_
_entity_poly.entity_id
_entity_poly.type
_entity_poly.pdbx_seq_one_letter_code
_entity_poly.pdbx_strand_id
1 'polypeptide(L)'
;MITPVSFASMQPKLDQPPVGMDQARAATLAQAEEVISQAKGALAAQKKETLTLSTDPRVTQWHDCNFNGYARILELLDLPGAMAEARDQHPEKASRILGHIEKCENELGALDIDIRRNTIQPFKAVSQAQAIVKECAAYQNTVKNWRAQISLLTEADKTIRERLSLSGLLPLTTALNSRTAPMVSEGHNFYRMVKDASGQSETPSLHDYHAQAIDLEKRIRHLDLNSLPGLARTIVEHTLQAAMAATDQLKEFIEFFLKNLPGEIRAVDTLQQEILALRDTAAPEILAQIEPLTASLARNLIGLRNKAQNLKQIQFLPIVLEETRTLHYTIKNTILPEMTRKIKEPGSPVNPNTVAAEKTTDFFMGLKGFVRAVKLLFSAAGGQKAIKSEDLHLILIDILNTCDTYYGNTKADVARLNIFLETKLRDFEQPFPYEGLFRTAKEAISTYGSRLEKMLYSFETTDFSSDDAEEKPTPAHKTTVGRLVAKLEVRTANLESARI
;
A
#
# COMPACT_ATOMS: atom_id res chain seq x y z
N MET A 1 31.04 22.28 1.75
CA MET A 1 31.03 23.47 0.86
C MET A 1 32.28 24.27 1.15
N ILE A 2 33.16 24.42 0.16
CA ILE A 2 34.36 25.27 0.25
C ILE A 2 34.06 26.53 -0.55
N THR A 3 34.25 27.69 0.05
CA THR A 3 33.95 29.00 -0.55
C THR A 3 34.93 29.30 -1.68
N PRO A 4 34.46 29.69 -2.89
CA PRO A 4 35.36 29.99 -4.00
C PRO A 4 36.22 31.23 -3.72
N VAL A 5 37.53 31.12 -3.98
CA VAL A 5 38.48 32.23 -3.86
C VAL A 5 38.33 33.18 -5.05
N SER A 6 38.07 34.47 -4.78
CA SER A 6 37.90 35.51 -5.81
C SER A 6 39.08 36.49 -5.82
N PHE A 7 39.85 36.49 -6.92
CA PHE A 7 40.87 37.51 -7.18
C PHE A 7 40.27 38.84 -7.69
N ALA A 8 38.99 38.84 -8.08
CA ALA A 8 38.30 40.03 -8.60
C ALA A 8 38.00 41.09 -7.53
N SER A 9 37.90 40.69 -6.26
CA SER A 9 37.68 41.61 -5.13
C SER A 9 38.95 42.27 -4.60
N MET A 10 40.12 41.96 -5.18
CA MET A 10 41.43 42.45 -4.73
C MET A 10 41.88 43.72 -5.45
N GLN A 11 40.97 44.43 -6.15
CA GLN A 11 41.26 45.75 -6.72
C GLN A 11 40.98 46.84 -5.67
N PRO A 12 42.01 47.57 -5.19
CA PRO A 12 41.80 48.65 -4.24
C PRO A 12 41.21 49.89 -4.94
N LYS A 13 40.34 50.62 -4.23
CA LYS A 13 39.90 51.97 -4.63
C LYS A 13 41.10 52.92 -4.51
N LEU A 14 41.40 53.62 -5.60
CA LEU A 14 42.39 54.69 -5.66
C LEU A 14 41.83 55.93 -4.91
N ASP A 15 42.00 55.99 -3.60
CA ASP A 15 41.73 57.21 -2.83
C ASP A 15 43.04 58.00 -2.62
N GLN A 16 43.05 59.20 -3.23
CA GLN A 16 43.94 60.38 -3.17
C GLN A 16 45.43 60.27 -2.72
N PRO A 17 46.36 60.98 -3.40
CA PRO A 17 47.80 60.89 -3.11
C PRO A 17 48.18 61.58 -1.78
N PRO A 18 49.13 61.02 -0.98
CA PRO A 18 49.62 61.65 0.24
C PRO A 18 50.54 62.84 -0.05
N VAL A 19 50.51 63.83 0.85
CA VAL A 19 51.35 65.03 0.81
C VAL A 19 52.76 64.71 1.34
N GLY A 20 53.76 64.68 0.45
CA GLY A 20 55.20 64.51 0.77
C GLY A 20 55.85 63.29 0.11
N MET A 21 57.01 63.46 -0.55
CA MET A 21 57.65 62.40 -1.37
C MET A 21 58.02 61.12 -0.60
N ASP A 22 58.42 61.22 0.67
CA ASP A 22 58.77 60.05 1.49
C ASP A 22 57.54 59.32 2.04
N GLN A 23 56.45 60.04 2.38
CA GLN A 23 55.18 59.44 2.81
C GLN A 23 54.44 58.75 1.65
N ALA A 24 54.47 59.34 0.45
CA ALA A 24 53.93 58.72 -0.75
C ALA A 24 54.68 57.43 -1.12
N ARG A 25 56.01 57.41 -0.95
CA ARG A 25 56.84 56.23 -1.20
C ARG A 25 56.53 55.09 -0.22
N ALA A 26 56.42 55.40 1.07
CA ALA A 26 56.07 54.42 2.10
C ALA A 26 54.66 53.84 1.92
N ALA A 27 53.67 54.68 1.59
CA ALA A 27 52.30 54.24 1.31
C ALA A 27 52.22 53.31 0.09
N THR A 28 52.97 53.62 -0.97
CA THR A 28 53.02 52.79 -2.20
C THR A 28 53.67 51.43 -1.94
N LEU A 29 54.67 51.38 -1.05
CA LEU A 29 55.35 50.14 -0.64
C LEU A 29 54.44 49.25 0.22
N ALA A 30 53.78 49.84 1.22
CA ALA A 30 52.80 49.15 2.05
C ALA A 30 51.65 48.57 1.20
N GLN A 31 51.21 49.30 0.17
CA GLN A 31 50.22 48.81 -0.78
C GLN A 31 50.72 47.63 -1.62
N ALA A 32 51.97 47.63 -2.06
CA ALA A 32 52.56 46.50 -2.78
C ALA A 32 52.67 45.25 -1.88
N GLU A 33 53.13 45.43 -0.65
CA GLU A 33 53.23 44.35 0.35
C GLU A 33 51.85 43.75 0.69
N GLU A 34 50.83 44.59 0.82
CA GLU A 34 49.44 44.15 1.05
C GLU A 34 48.92 43.32 -0.12
N VAL A 35 49.05 43.81 -1.37
CA VAL A 35 48.62 43.09 -2.57
C VAL A 35 49.36 41.75 -2.71
N ILE A 36 50.66 41.71 -2.44
CA ILE A 36 51.46 40.48 -2.49
C ILE A 36 51.01 39.50 -1.41
N SER A 37 50.78 39.96 -0.17
CA SER A 37 50.29 39.12 0.93
C SER A 37 48.93 38.49 0.59
N GLN A 38 47.98 39.29 0.09
CA GLN A 38 46.66 38.82 -0.32
C GLN A 38 46.75 37.81 -1.48
N ALA A 39 47.58 38.09 -2.49
CA ALA A 39 47.78 37.19 -3.63
C ALA A 39 48.41 35.86 -3.21
N LYS A 40 49.43 35.88 -2.34
CA LYS A 40 50.04 34.67 -1.75
C LYS A 40 49.02 33.84 -0.97
N GLY A 41 48.19 34.48 -0.15
CA GLY A 41 47.12 33.81 0.60
C GLY A 41 46.10 33.13 -0.31
N ALA A 42 45.66 33.82 -1.37
CA ALA A 42 44.70 33.26 -2.33
C ALA A 42 45.29 32.13 -3.19
N LEU A 43 46.56 32.23 -3.62
CA LEU A 43 47.25 31.15 -4.33
C LEU A 43 47.44 29.92 -3.44
N ALA A 44 47.83 30.09 -2.17
CA ALA A 44 47.97 28.98 -1.23
C ALA A 44 46.63 28.26 -0.99
N ALA A 45 45.53 29.01 -0.85
CA ALA A 45 44.19 28.44 -0.74
C ALA A 45 43.78 27.67 -2.00
N GLN A 46 44.04 28.25 -3.19
CA GLN A 46 43.76 27.62 -4.47
C GLN A 46 44.62 26.35 -4.68
N LYS A 47 45.90 26.36 -4.28
CA LYS A 47 46.81 25.21 -4.34
C LYS A 47 46.27 24.05 -3.49
N LYS A 48 45.88 24.34 -2.25
CA LYS A 48 45.30 23.36 -1.33
C LYS A 48 44.01 22.77 -1.90
N GLU A 49 43.13 23.60 -2.44
CA GLU A 49 41.89 23.14 -3.07
C GLU A 49 42.17 22.27 -4.30
N THR A 50 43.06 22.71 -5.20
CA THR A 50 43.41 21.95 -6.41
C THR A 50 44.00 20.59 -6.06
N LEU A 51 44.90 20.52 -5.08
CA LEU A 51 45.43 19.23 -4.58
C LEU A 51 44.29 18.34 -4.05
N THR A 52 43.43 18.89 -3.19
CA THR A 52 42.29 18.16 -2.61
C THR A 52 41.37 17.59 -3.68
N LEU A 53 41.01 18.39 -4.68
CA LEU A 53 40.11 18.00 -5.76
C LEU A 53 40.77 17.05 -6.77
N SER A 54 42.09 17.16 -6.99
CA SER A 54 42.83 16.26 -7.88
C SER A 54 42.96 14.84 -7.32
N THR A 55 42.88 14.69 -6.00
CA THR A 55 42.95 13.40 -5.32
C THR A 55 41.62 12.95 -4.73
N ASP A 56 40.51 13.63 -5.06
CA ASP A 56 39.19 13.29 -4.52
C ASP A 56 38.79 11.88 -4.99
N PRO A 57 38.59 10.91 -4.08
CA PRO A 57 38.23 9.54 -4.45
C PRO A 57 36.98 9.44 -5.33
N ARG A 58 36.04 10.38 -5.17
CA ARG A 58 34.80 10.42 -5.96
C ARG A 58 35.03 10.79 -7.41
N VAL A 59 36.15 11.42 -7.71
CA VAL A 59 36.57 11.82 -9.07
C VAL A 59 37.56 10.79 -9.62
N THR A 60 38.57 10.41 -8.83
CA THR A 60 39.63 9.50 -9.28
C THR A 60 39.14 8.08 -9.53
N GLN A 61 38.06 7.64 -8.85
CA GLN A 61 37.42 6.34 -9.14
C GLN A 61 36.99 6.18 -10.60
N TRP A 62 36.77 7.27 -11.34
CA TRP A 62 36.31 7.21 -12.73
C TRP A 62 37.42 6.92 -13.74
N HIS A 63 38.69 6.91 -13.32
CA HIS A 63 39.84 6.82 -14.22
C HIS A 63 39.80 5.57 -15.11
N ASP A 64 39.48 4.42 -14.54
CA ASP A 64 39.45 3.13 -15.24
C ASP A 64 38.07 2.78 -15.81
N CYS A 65 37.11 3.71 -15.77
CA CYS A 65 35.74 3.45 -16.21
C CYS A 65 35.65 3.34 -17.74
N ASN A 66 35.09 2.23 -18.23
CA ASN A 66 34.80 2.03 -19.65
C ASN A 66 33.44 2.65 -20.05
N PHE A 67 33.41 3.97 -20.22
CA PHE A 67 32.18 4.70 -20.62
C PHE A 67 31.51 4.15 -21.89
N ASN A 68 32.30 3.69 -22.88
CA ASN A 68 31.77 3.10 -24.11
C ASN A 68 31.06 1.77 -23.84
N GLY A 69 31.59 0.95 -22.93
CA GLY A 69 30.97 -0.30 -22.51
C GLY A 69 29.65 -0.10 -21.77
N TYR A 70 29.46 1.05 -21.12
CA TYR A 70 28.27 1.37 -20.33
C TYR A 70 27.35 2.40 -20.98
N ALA A 71 27.56 2.78 -22.25
CA ALA A 71 26.85 3.89 -22.91
C ALA A 71 25.33 3.83 -22.75
N ARG A 72 24.74 2.63 -22.93
CA ARG A 72 23.30 2.41 -22.75
C ARG A 72 22.83 2.60 -21.29
N ILE A 73 23.61 2.13 -20.32
CA ILE A 73 23.27 2.25 -18.90
C ILE A 73 23.36 3.73 -18.46
N LEU A 74 24.39 4.43 -18.93
CA LEU A 74 24.59 5.86 -18.65
C LEU A 74 23.44 6.70 -19.21
N GLU A 75 22.99 6.39 -20.44
CA GLU A 75 21.82 7.04 -21.06
C GLU A 75 20.55 6.80 -20.22
N LEU A 76 20.30 5.55 -19.80
CA LEU A 76 19.13 5.20 -19.00
C LEU A 76 19.15 5.80 -17.58
N LEU A 77 20.33 6.11 -17.06
CA LEU A 77 20.52 6.82 -15.79
C LEU A 77 20.45 8.35 -15.93
N ASP A 78 20.24 8.86 -17.15
CA ASP A 78 20.25 10.29 -17.48
C ASP A 78 21.59 10.98 -17.11
N LEU A 79 22.70 10.24 -17.31
CA LEU A 79 24.04 10.75 -17.01
C LEU A 79 24.63 11.51 -18.20
N PRO A 80 25.29 12.66 -17.99
CA PRO A 80 25.81 13.47 -19.09
C PRO A 80 26.89 12.76 -19.90
N GLY A 81 26.79 12.79 -21.23
CA GLY A 81 27.82 12.23 -22.12
C GLY A 81 29.20 12.90 -22.01
N ALA A 82 29.26 14.13 -21.48
CA ALA A 82 30.50 14.87 -21.24
C ALA A 82 31.38 14.30 -20.11
N MET A 83 30.93 13.28 -19.39
CA MET A 83 31.70 12.65 -18.31
C MET A 83 33.01 12.02 -18.78
N ALA A 84 33.02 11.40 -19.97
CA ALA A 84 34.24 10.80 -20.53
C ALA A 84 35.31 11.88 -20.79
N GLU A 85 34.90 13.01 -21.38
CA GLU A 85 35.78 14.16 -21.60
C GLU A 85 36.26 14.77 -20.28
N ALA A 86 35.37 14.87 -19.27
CA ALA A 86 35.71 15.36 -17.95
C ALA A 86 36.76 14.49 -17.25
N ARG A 87 36.64 13.16 -17.34
CA ARG A 87 37.63 12.19 -16.84
C ARG A 87 38.98 12.40 -17.53
N ASP A 88 39.00 12.43 -18.86
CA ASP A 88 40.24 12.48 -19.65
C ASP A 88 41.02 13.77 -19.43
N GLN A 89 40.31 14.89 -19.30
CA GLN A 89 40.94 16.20 -19.11
C GLN A 89 41.33 16.47 -17.66
N HIS A 90 40.80 15.72 -16.68
CA HIS A 90 41.00 16.02 -15.26
C HIS A 90 42.48 16.02 -14.82
N PRO A 91 43.30 14.99 -15.13
CA PRO A 91 44.70 14.96 -14.70
C PRO A 91 45.56 16.07 -15.34
N GLU A 92 45.34 16.31 -16.64
CA GLU A 92 46.07 17.35 -17.39
C GLU A 92 45.74 18.74 -16.86
N LYS A 93 44.45 19.05 -16.66
CA LYS A 93 44.01 20.35 -16.13
C LYS A 93 44.48 20.57 -14.70
N ALA A 94 44.43 19.55 -13.84
CA ALA A 94 44.96 19.64 -12.48
C ALA A 94 46.46 19.99 -12.50
N SER A 95 47.24 19.28 -13.30
CA SER A 95 48.68 19.52 -13.46
C SER A 95 48.98 20.93 -14.00
N ARG A 96 48.21 21.37 -15.01
CA ARG A 96 48.37 22.71 -15.60
C ARG A 96 48.04 23.82 -14.60
N ILE A 97 46.99 23.63 -13.77
CA ILE A 97 46.62 24.59 -12.72
C ILE A 97 47.71 24.66 -11.65
N LEU A 98 48.21 23.52 -11.19
CA LEU A 98 49.29 23.48 -10.19
C LEU A 98 50.57 24.15 -10.72
N GLY A 99 50.95 23.87 -11.97
CA GLY A 99 52.11 24.52 -12.60
C GLY A 99 51.95 26.03 -12.75
N HIS A 100 50.73 26.52 -13.06
CA HIS A 100 50.46 27.96 -13.09
C HIS A 100 50.55 28.59 -11.69
N ILE A 101 50.02 27.91 -10.67
CA ILE A 101 50.11 28.38 -9.29
C ILE A 101 51.57 28.49 -8.85
N GLU A 102 52.40 27.46 -9.12
CA GLU A 102 53.82 27.49 -8.79
C GLU A 102 54.57 28.63 -9.51
N LYS A 103 54.25 28.87 -10.78
CA LYS A 103 54.79 30.02 -11.52
C LYS A 103 54.48 31.35 -10.80
N CYS A 104 53.21 31.59 -10.46
CA CYS A 104 52.82 32.83 -9.78
C CYS A 104 53.37 32.93 -8.35
N GLU A 105 53.47 31.82 -7.61
CA GLU A 105 54.10 31.77 -6.29
C GLU A 105 55.59 32.17 -6.37
N ASN A 106 56.31 31.68 -7.39
CA ASN A 106 57.71 32.03 -7.63
C ASN A 106 57.89 33.51 -8.02
N GLU A 107 57.04 34.03 -8.90
CA GLU A 107 57.07 35.44 -9.32
C GLU A 107 56.76 36.39 -8.16
N LEU A 108 55.76 36.09 -7.33
CA LEU A 108 55.47 36.84 -6.10
C LEU A 108 56.58 36.68 -5.05
N GLY A 109 57.22 35.52 -4.98
CA GLY A 109 58.38 35.28 -4.13
C GLY A 109 59.57 36.14 -4.52
N ALA A 110 59.90 36.20 -5.81
CA ALA A 110 60.94 37.07 -6.36
C ALA A 110 60.63 38.56 -6.10
N LEU A 111 59.38 38.97 -6.34
CA LEU A 111 58.95 40.34 -6.12
C LEU A 111 59.04 40.76 -4.64
N ASP A 112 58.65 39.88 -3.71
CA ASP A 112 58.79 40.12 -2.26
C ASP A 112 60.27 40.27 -1.84
N ILE A 113 61.17 39.45 -2.41
CA ILE A 113 62.62 39.59 -2.18
C ILE A 113 63.13 40.93 -2.69
N ASP A 114 62.70 41.35 -3.89
CA ASP A 114 63.15 42.60 -4.50
C ASP A 114 62.67 43.84 -3.72
N ILE A 115 61.44 43.78 -3.19
CA ILE A 115 60.90 44.82 -2.32
C ILE A 115 61.71 44.90 -1.02
N ARG A 116 61.94 43.77 -0.34
CA ARG A 116 62.72 43.73 0.91
C ARG A 116 64.16 44.18 0.75
N ARG A 117 64.76 43.94 -0.42
CA ARG A 117 66.13 44.36 -0.76
C ARG A 117 66.22 45.78 -1.32
N ASN A 118 65.10 46.48 -1.47
CA ASN A 118 65.01 47.80 -2.12
C ASN A 118 65.63 47.81 -3.54
N THR A 119 65.62 46.68 -4.26
CA THR A 119 66.18 46.54 -5.61
C THR A 119 65.21 47.00 -6.70
N ILE A 120 63.94 47.23 -6.36
CA ILE A 120 62.89 47.69 -7.27
C ILE A 120 62.28 49.03 -6.84
N GLN A 121 61.90 49.87 -7.81
CA GLN A 121 61.17 51.09 -7.52
C GLN A 121 59.72 50.78 -7.07
N PRO A 122 59.17 51.45 -6.03
CA PRO A 122 57.88 51.10 -5.45
C PRO A 122 56.70 51.08 -6.46
N PHE A 123 56.65 52.04 -7.38
CA PHE A 123 55.64 52.07 -8.43
C PHE A 123 55.74 50.87 -9.40
N LYS A 124 56.96 50.42 -9.71
CA LYS A 124 57.17 49.21 -10.53
C LYS A 124 56.78 47.94 -9.79
N ALA A 125 57.01 47.89 -8.47
CA ALA A 125 56.60 46.77 -7.63
C ALA A 125 55.06 46.62 -7.58
N VAL A 126 54.33 47.73 -7.40
CA VAL A 126 52.86 47.73 -7.47
C VAL A 126 52.37 47.28 -8.85
N SER A 127 52.95 47.80 -9.93
CA SER A 127 52.58 47.43 -11.30
C SER A 127 52.80 45.93 -11.59
N GLN A 128 53.93 45.37 -11.15
CA GLN A 128 54.23 43.94 -11.30
C GLN A 128 53.31 43.07 -10.44
N ALA A 129 53.05 43.45 -9.18
CA ALA A 129 52.09 42.75 -8.33
C ALA A 129 50.69 42.74 -8.96
N GLN A 130 50.24 43.87 -9.50
CA GLN A 130 48.96 43.98 -10.21
C GLN A 130 48.94 43.17 -11.51
N ALA A 131 50.06 43.06 -12.23
CA ALA A 131 50.16 42.22 -13.42
C ALA A 131 49.98 40.74 -13.08
N ILE A 132 50.65 40.25 -12.02
CA ILE A 132 50.51 38.87 -11.55
C ILE A 132 49.07 38.60 -11.07
N VAL A 133 48.46 39.54 -10.35
CA VAL A 133 47.04 39.42 -9.92
C VAL A 133 46.09 39.36 -11.13
N LYS A 134 46.34 40.16 -12.17
CA LYS A 134 45.56 40.10 -13.42
C LYS A 134 45.74 38.77 -14.16
N GLU A 135 46.95 38.21 -14.19
CA GLU A 135 47.22 36.89 -14.76
C GLU A 135 46.47 35.80 -14.00
N CYS A 136 46.53 35.83 -12.66
CA CYS A 136 45.75 34.93 -11.80
C CYS A 136 44.24 35.05 -12.05
N ALA A 137 43.73 36.28 -12.19
CA ALA A 137 42.32 36.54 -12.50
C ALA A 137 41.92 35.99 -13.88
N ALA A 138 42.75 36.14 -14.90
CA ALA A 138 42.50 35.57 -16.23
C ALA A 138 42.45 34.02 -16.18
N TYR A 139 43.29 33.41 -15.33
CA TYR A 139 43.36 31.97 -15.16
C TYR A 139 42.19 31.37 -14.35
N GLN A 140 41.39 32.21 -13.65
CA GLN A 140 40.21 31.75 -12.91
C GLN A 140 39.18 31.05 -13.81
N ASN A 141 39.07 31.42 -15.08
CA ASN A 141 38.15 30.76 -16.01
C ASN A 141 38.54 29.28 -16.23
N THR A 142 39.83 28.98 -16.33
CA THR A 142 40.35 27.60 -16.43
C THR A 142 39.98 26.80 -15.18
N VAL A 143 40.20 27.38 -13.99
CA VAL A 143 39.85 26.76 -12.71
C VAL A 143 38.34 26.54 -12.61
N LYS A 144 37.51 27.52 -13.01
CA LYS A 144 36.05 27.42 -13.01
C LYS A 144 35.57 26.29 -13.91
N ASN A 145 36.11 26.18 -15.12
CA ASN A 145 35.76 25.11 -16.06
C ASN A 145 36.18 23.73 -15.52
N TRP A 146 37.35 23.62 -14.89
CA TRP A 146 37.80 22.39 -14.24
C TRP A 146 36.91 21.99 -13.05
N ARG A 147 36.51 22.96 -12.21
CA ARG A 147 35.54 22.74 -11.12
C ARG A 147 34.20 22.23 -11.65
N ALA A 148 33.72 22.77 -12.78
CA ALA A 148 32.48 22.30 -13.41
C ALA A 148 32.60 20.83 -13.85
N GLN A 149 33.75 20.41 -14.40
CA GLN A 149 34.00 19.01 -14.79
C GLN A 149 34.05 18.07 -13.59
N ILE A 150 34.68 18.49 -12.48
CA ILE A 150 34.64 17.73 -11.23
C ILE A 150 33.21 17.59 -10.73
N SER A 151 32.44 18.68 -10.75
CA SER A 151 31.03 18.67 -10.33
C SER A 151 30.20 17.66 -11.13
N LEU A 152 30.45 17.51 -12.43
CA LEU A 152 29.78 16.51 -13.27
C LEU A 152 30.04 15.08 -12.76
N LEU A 153 31.31 14.74 -12.49
CA LEU A 153 31.70 13.41 -12.02
C LEU A 153 31.17 13.11 -10.61
N THR A 154 31.17 14.11 -9.72
CA THR A 154 30.63 13.94 -8.36
C THR A 154 29.10 13.85 -8.34
N GLU A 155 28.40 14.60 -9.20
CA GLU A 155 26.94 14.51 -9.27
C GLU A 155 26.51 13.18 -9.90
N ALA A 156 27.25 12.67 -10.88
CA ALA A 156 26.99 11.35 -11.44
C ALA A 156 27.12 10.21 -10.41
N ASP A 157 28.17 10.25 -9.58
CA ASP A 157 28.35 9.29 -8.47
C ASP A 157 27.14 9.34 -7.51
N LYS A 158 26.71 10.56 -7.15
CA LYS A 158 25.53 10.77 -6.31
C LYS A 158 24.26 10.22 -6.96
N THR A 159 23.99 10.55 -8.23
CA THR A 159 22.82 10.05 -8.98
C THR A 159 22.79 8.52 -9.01
N ILE A 160 23.93 7.86 -9.28
CA ILE A 160 24.01 6.39 -9.28
C ILE A 160 23.65 5.84 -7.90
N ARG A 161 24.24 6.40 -6.84
CA ARG A 161 24.00 5.93 -5.46
C ARG A 161 22.56 6.16 -4.99
N GLU A 162 21.93 7.25 -5.40
CA GLU A 162 20.51 7.51 -5.11
C GLU A 162 19.57 6.50 -5.80
N ARG A 163 20.01 5.88 -6.90
CA ARG A 163 19.27 4.85 -7.62
C ARG A 163 19.48 3.43 -7.08
N LEU A 164 20.38 3.22 -6.11
CA LEU A 164 20.66 1.91 -5.50
C LEU A 164 19.57 1.44 -4.54
N SER A 165 18.42 1.10 -5.12
CA SER A 165 17.30 0.45 -4.44
C SER A 165 16.51 -0.37 -5.45
N LEU A 166 15.67 -1.30 -4.96
CA LEU A 166 14.77 -2.06 -5.84
C LEU A 166 13.88 -1.13 -6.69
N SER A 167 13.30 -0.09 -6.08
CA SER A 167 12.48 0.90 -6.77
C SER A 167 13.30 1.77 -7.72
N GLY A 168 14.53 2.12 -7.36
CA GLY A 168 15.45 2.88 -8.20
C GLY A 168 15.92 2.12 -9.45
N LEU A 169 16.11 0.81 -9.35
CA LEU A 169 16.51 -0.06 -10.47
C LEU A 169 15.34 -0.57 -11.31
N LEU A 170 14.09 -0.45 -10.84
CA LEU A 170 12.92 -0.93 -11.57
C LEU A 170 12.75 -0.26 -12.95
N PRO A 171 12.89 1.08 -13.11
CA PRO A 171 12.85 1.72 -14.44
C PRO A 171 13.94 1.22 -15.38
N LEU A 172 15.15 0.96 -14.87
CA LEU A 172 16.25 0.39 -15.66
C LEU A 172 15.91 -1.05 -16.08
N THR A 173 15.34 -1.82 -15.17
CA THR A 173 14.93 -3.20 -15.40
C THR A 173 13.88 -3.29 -16.51
N THR A 174 12.87 -2.41 -16.49
CA THR A 174 11.83 -2.38 -17.53
C THR A 174 12.37 -1.89 -18.87
N ALA A 175 13.23 -0.87 -18.88
CA ALA A 175 13.84 -0.35 -20.11
C ALA A 175 14.80 -1.35 -20.78
N LEU A 176 15.61 -2.06 -19.99
CA LEU A 176 16.52 -3.10 -20.49
C LEU A 176 15.77 -4.35 -20.96
N ASN A 177 14.60 -4.64 -20.37
CA ASN A 177 13.76 -5.80 -20.68
C ASN A 177 12.40 -5.40 -21.29
N SER A 178 12.41 -4.50 -22.28
CA SER A 178 11.19 -3.87 -22.83
C SER A 178 10.08 -4.85 -23.25
N ARG A 179 10.44 -6.02 -23.81
CA ARG A 179 9.48 -7.06 -24.21
C ARG A 179 8.71 -7.68 -23.04
N THR A 180 9.30 -7.71 -21.85
CA THR A 180 8.70 -8.31 -20.64
C THR A 180 8.39 -7.27 -19.57
N ALA A 181 8.51 -5.97 -19.89
CA ALA A 181 8.23 -4.88 -18.96
C ALA A 181 6.87 -4.98 -18.24
N PRO A 182 5.74 -5.33 -18.91
CA PRO A 182 4.47 -5.52 -18.20
C PRO A 182 4.53 -6.64 -17.15
N MET A 183 5.21 -7.74 -17.47
CA MET A 183 5.37 -8.88 -16.55
C MET A 183 6.24 -8.53 -15.35
N VAL A 184 7.27 -7.69 -15.56
CA VAL A 184 8.12 -7.18 -14.48
C VAL A 184 7.31 -6.30 -13.54
N SER A 185 6.50 -5.38 -14.07
CA SER A 185 5.63 -4.50 -13.26
C SER A 185 4.59 -5.29 -12.47
N GLU A 186 3.91 -6.26 -13.09
CA GLU A 186 2.98 -7.17 -12.40
C GLU A 186 3.66 -7.95 -11.27
N GLY A 187 4.86 -8.48 -11.53
CA GLY A 187 5.66 -9.19 -10.54
C GLY A 187 6.09 -8.31 -9.37
N HIS A 188 6.44 -7.06 -9.64
CA HIS A 188 6.78 -6.09 -8.61
C HIS A 188 5.57 -5.71 -7.74
N ASN A 189 4.40 -5.52 -8.36
CA ASN A 189 3.16 -5.27 -7.62
C ASN A 189 2.81 -6.44 -6.71
N PHE A 190 2.98 -7.67 -7.19
CA PHE A 190 2.80 -8.86 -6.36
C PHE A 190 3.80 -8.92 -5.20
N TYR A 191 5.07 -8.65 -5.45
CA TYR A 191 6.10 -8.57 -4.41
C TYR A 191 5.71 -7.56 -3.32
N ARG A 192 5.27 -6.36 -3.72
CA ARG A 192 4.81 -5.30 -2.81
C ARG A 192 3.57 -5.71 -2.01
N MET A 193 2.56 -6.27 -2.66
CA MET A 193 1.34 -6.75 -1.99
C MET A 193 1.67 -7.78 -0.89
N VAL A 194 2.71 -8.59 -1.08
CA VAL A 194 3.17 -9.58 -0.09
C VAL A 194 3.99 -8.94 1.04
N LYS A 195 4.84 -7.97 0.72
CA LYS A 195 5.89 -7.44 1.63
C LYS A 195 5.54 -6.15 2.34
N ASP A 196 4.72 -5.29 1.74
CA ASP A 196 4.32 -4.04 2.35
C ASP A 196 3.48 -4.38 3.60
N ALA A 197 4.03 -4.08 4.77
CA ALA A 197 3.33 -4.22 6.06
C ALA A 197 2.54 -2.94 6.42
N SER A 198 2.65 -1.90 5.59
CA SER A 198 2.06 -0.57 5.83
C SER A 198 1.29 -0.07 4.63
N GLY A 199 0.04 0.38 4.85
CA GLY A 199 -0.88 0.95 3.86
C GLY A 199 -0.47 2.30 3.26
N GLN A 200 0.81 2.46 2.87
CA GLN A 200 1.33 3.62 2.13
C GLN A 200 1.26 3.43 0.60
N SER A 201 0.69 2.30 0.15
CA SER A 201 0.52 1.94 -1.26
C SER A 201 -0.89 2.27 -1.76
N GLU A 202 -1.02 2.69 -3.02
CA GLU A 202 -2.33 2.73 -3.70
C GLU A 202 -2.97 1.34 -3.84
N THR A 203 -2.18 0.26 -3.76
CA THR A 203 -2.67 -1.13 -3.82
C THR A 203 -2.62 -1.78 -2.44
N PRO A 204 -3.74 -2.32 -1.90
CA PRO A 204 -3.75 -2.97 -0.60
C PRO A 204 -2.83 -4.18 -0.53
N SER A 205 -2.09 -4.31 0.57
CA SER A 205 -1.26 -5.47 0.88
C SER A 205 -2.10 -6.65 1.41
N LEU A 206 -1.49 -7.84 1.49
CA LEU A 206 -2.09 -8.98 2.17
C LEU A 206 -2.36 -8.71 3.65
N HIS A 207 -1.52 -7.90 4.32
CA HIS A 207 -1.76 -7.48 5.69
C HIS A 207 -2.98 -6.56 5.80
N ASP A 208 -3.16 -5.65 4.82
CA ASP A 208 -4.34 -4.79 4.77
C ASP A 208 -5.62 -5.60 4.57
N TYR A 209 -5.62 -6.58 3.66
CA TYR A 209 -6.77 -7.47 3.46
C TYR A 209 -7.09 -8.29 4.72
N HIS A 210 -6.08 -8.78 5.44
CA HIS A 210 -6.27 -9.52 6.69
C HIS A 210 -6.88 -8.62 7.79
N ALA A 211 -6.35 -7.40 7.95
CA ALA A 211 -6.88 -6.43 8.90
C ALA A 211 -8.33 -6.02 8.57
N GLN A 212 -8.64 -5.78 7.30
CA GLN A 212 -10.00 -5.47 6.85
C GLN A 212 -10.97 -6.62 7.10
N ALA A 213 -10.53 -7.87 6.90
CA ALA A 213 -11.35 -9.04 7.19
C ALA A 213 -11.65 -9.19 8.70
N ILE A 214 -10.66 -8.94 9.57
CA ILE A 214 -10.85 -8.91 11.03
C ILE A 214 -11.87 -7.83 11.42
N ASP A 215 -11.73 -6.62 10.89
CA ASP A 215 -12.66 -5.53 11.19
C ASP A 215 -14.08 -5.84 10.72
N LEU A 216 -14.23 -6.36 9.50
CA LEU A 216 -15.52 -6.72 8.94
C LEU A 216 -16.21 -7.84 9.74
N GLU A 217 -15.47 -8.87 10.13
CA GLU A 217 -15.97 -9.94 10.98
C GLU A 217 -16.46 -9.41 12.33
N LYS A 218 -15.70 -8.50 12.96
CA LYS A 218 -16.14 -7.84 14.21
C LYS A 218 -17.45 -7.08 13.99
N ARG A 219 -17.59 -6.31 12.91
CA ARG A 219 -18.83 -5.58 12.60
C ARG A 219 -20.01 -6.53 12.41
N ILE A 220 -19.82 -7.64 11.71
CA ILE A 220 -20.84 -8.68 11.50
C ILE A 220 -21.29 -9.30 12.83
N ARG A 221 -20.34 -9.68 13.70
CA ARG A 221 -20.64 -10.28 15.01
C ARG A 221 -21.42 -9.36 15.95
N HIS A 222 -21.24 -8.04 15.84
CA HIS A 222 -21.89 -7.04 16.70
C HIS A 222 -23.19 -6.47 16.12
N LEU A 223 -23.70 -7.06 15.03
CA LEU A 223 -24.93 -6.60 14.40
C LEU A 223 -26.13 -6.94 15.31
N ASP A 224 -26.90 -5.93 15.69
CA ASP A 224 -28.02 -6.08 16.64
C ASP A 224 -29.24 -6.72 15.97
N LEU A 225 -29.60 -7.93 16.41
CA LEU A 225 -30.75 -8.70 15.93
C LEU A 225 -31.89 -8.78 16.97
N ASN A 226 -31.80 -8.05 18.08
CA ASN A 226 -32.77 -8.14 19.18
C ASN A 226 -34.17 -7.66 18.78
N SER A 227 -34.28 -6.84 17.73
CA SER A 227 -35.54 -6.35 17.17
C SER A 227 -36.33 -7.42 16.41
N LEU A 228 -35.71 -8.56 16.06
CA LEU A 228 -36.33 -9.65 15.32
C LEU A 228 -36.84 -10.77 16.25
N PRO A 229 -38.00 -11.39 15.94
CA PRO A 229 -38.49 -12.58 16.61
C PRO A 229 -37.60 -13.79 16.31
N GLY A 230 -37.70 -14.85 17.13
CA GLY A 230 -36.79 -16.00 17.13
C GLY A 230 -36.50 -16.57 15.73
N LEU A 231 -37.53 -16.97 14.98
CA LEU A 231 -37.35 -17.58 13.66
C LEU A 231 -36.71 -16.62 12.63
N ALA A 232 -37.10 -15.34 12.66
CA ALA A 232 -36.52 -14.33 11.77
C ALA A 232 -35.06 -14.06 12.12
N ARG A 233 -34.73 -14.03 13.42
CA ARG A 233 -33.36 -13.91 13.91
C ARG A 233 -32.50 -15.07 13.43
N THR A 234 -32.92 -16.32 13.63
CA THR A 234 -32.18 -17.51 13.21
C THR A 234 -31.88 -17.51 11.70
N ILE A 235 -32.82 -17.07 10.86
CA ILE A 235 -32.63 -17.00 9.40
C ILE A 235 -31.58 -15.95 9.01
N VAL A 236 -31.62 -14.78 9.64
CA VAL A 236 -30.61 -13.73 9.42
C VAL A 236 -29.24 -14.16 9.95
N GLU A 237 -29.20 -14.77 11.14
CA GLU A 237 -27.96 -15.33 11.72
C GLU A 237 -27.32 -16.34 10.79
N HIS A 238 -28.07 -17.26 10.20
CA HIS A 238 -27.54 -18.23 9.25
C HIS A 238 -26.88 -17.56 8.03
N THR A 239 -27.49 -16.49 7.51
CA THR A 239 -26.93 -15.69 6.41
C THR A 239 -25.65 -14.98 6.83
N LEU A 240 -25.59 -14.45 8.06
CA LEU A 240 -24.39 -13.82 8.61
C LEU A 240 -23.27 -14.84 8.86
N GLN A 241 -23.59 -16.09 9.19
CA GLN A 241 -22.60 -17.16 9.34
C GLN A 241 -21.87 -17.44 8.02
N ALA A 242 -22.55 -17.41 6.86
CA ALA A 242 -21.89 -17.53 5.57
C ALA A 242 -20.88 -16.39 5.33
N ALA A 243 -21.23 -15.17 5.74
CA ALA A 243 -20.35 -14.01 5.68
C ALA A 243 -19.12 -14.17 6.60
N MET A 244 -19.35 -14.64 7.83
CA MET A 244 -18.27 -14.90 8.80
C MET A 244 -17.33 -16.00 8.30
N ALA A 245 -17.86 -17.11 7.80
CA ALA A 245 -17.07 -18.20 7.23
C ALA A 245 -16.19 -17.71 6.06
N ALA A 246 -16.71 -16.81 5.21
CA ALA A 246 -15.92 -16.19 4.15
C ALA A 246 -14.75 -15.35 4.70
N THR A 247 -14.98 -14.56 5.76
CA THR A 247 -13.89 -13.80 6.41
C THR A 247 -12.86 -14.69 7.09
N ASP A 248 -13.30 -15.78 7.75
CA ASP A 248 -12.41 -16.75 8.38
C ASP A 248 -11.51 -17.42 7.35
N GLN A 249 -12.11 -17.90 6.26
CA GLN A 249 -11.36 -18.55 5.19
C GLN A 249 -10.38 -17.62 4.49
N LEU A 250 -10.75 -16.33 4.30
CA LEU A 250 -9.86 -15.32 3.75
C LEU A 250 -8.64 -15.11 4.66
N LYS A 251 -8.84 -14.93 5.97
CA LYS A 251 -7.75 -14.79 6.95
C LYS A 251 -6.83 -16.02 6.94
N GLU A 252 -7.40 -17.22 7.00
CA GLU A 252 -6.64 -18.46 7.01
C GLU A 252 -5.84 -18.66 5.72
N PHE A 253 -6.40 -18.32 4.56
CA PHE A 253 -5.68 -18.34 3.29
C PHE A 253 -4.50 -17.37 3.28
N ILE A 254 -4.70 -16.13 3.74
CA ILE A 254 -3.61 -15.14 3.81
C ILE A 254 -2.50 -15.61 4.75
N GLU A 255 -2.84 -16.09 5.94
CA GLU A 255 -1.85 -16.60 6.90
C GLU A 255 -1.08 -17.81 6.37
N PHE A 256 -1.78 -18.74 5.71
CA PHE A 256 -1.14 -19.88 5.05
C PHE A 256 -0.18 -19.41 3.96
N PHE A 257 -0.61 -18.47 3.13
CA PHE A 257 0.20 -17.95 2.04
C PHE A 257 1.46 -17.23 2.54
N LEU A 258 1.32 -16.35 3.55
CA LEU A 258 2.44 -15.65 4.18
C LEU A 258 3.44 -16.58 4.87
N LYS A 259 3.00 -17.75 5.36
CA LYS A 259 3.91 -18.79 5.90
C LYS A 259 4.65 -19.54 4.80
N ASN A 260 4.04 -19.68 3.62
CA ASN A 260 4.54 -20.47 2.50
C ASN A 260 4.92 -19.61 1.29
N LEU A 261 5.60 -18.48 1.54
CA LEU A 261 5.96 -17.54 0.49
C LEU A 261 6.80 -18.19 -0.62
N PRO A 262 6.57 -17.82 -1.89
CA PRO A 262 7.41 -18.25 -2.99
C PRO A 262 8.89 -17.95 -2.76
N GLY A 263 9.79 -18.87 -3.12
CA GLY A 263 11.25 -18.68 -2.99
C GLY A 263 11.78 -17.45 -3.72
N GLU A 264 11.10 -17.00 -4.77
CA GLU A 264 11.42 -15.78 -5.52
C GLU A 264 11.23 -14.52 -4.67
N ILE A 265 10.35 -14.52 -3.66
CA ILE A 265 10.24 -13.41 -2.71
C ILE A 265 11.57 -13.27 -1.95
N ARG A 266 12.13 -14.39 -1.46
CA ARG A 266 13.44 -14.39 -0.79
C ARG A 266 14.56 -14.01 -1.75
N ALA A 267 14.49 -14.42 -3.02
CA ALA A 267 15.49 -14.03 -4.01
C ALA A 267 15.48 -12.51 -4.28
N VAL A 268 14.29 -11.88 -4.31
CA VAL A 268 14.18 -10.42 -4.41
C VAL A 268 14.69 -9.74 -3.13
N ASP A 269 14.41 -10.29 -1.94
CA ASP A 269 14.99 -9.79 -0.68
C ASP A 269 16.53 -9.85 -0.70
N THR A 270 17.11 -10.96 -1.17
CA THR A 270 18.56 -11.12 -1.30
C THR A 270 19.12 -10.10 -2.28
N LEU A 271 18.49 -9.92 -3.44
CA LEU A 271 18.87 -8.88 -4.41
C LEU A 271 18.82 -7.48 -3.80
N GLN A 272 17.84 -7.20 -2.96
CA GLN A 272 17.78 -5.92 -2.25
C GLN A 272 19.01 -5.73 -1.34
N GLN A 273 19.44 -6.77 -0.62
CA GLN A 273 20.65 -6.70 0.19
C GLN A 273 21.92 -6.56 -0.68
N GLU A 274 22.00 -7.26 -1.81
CA GLU A 274 23.10 -7.13 -2.77
C GLU A 274 23.19 -5.70 -3.33
N ILE A 275 22.06 -5.09 -3.71
CA ILE A 275 21.99 -3.69 -4.17
C ILE A 275 22.48 -2.73 -3.08
N LEU A 276 22.05 -2.93 -1.83
CA LEU A 276 22.46 -2.09 -0.71
C LEU A 276 23.95 -2.23 -0.39
N ALA A 277 24.51 -3.43 -0.54
CA ALA A 277 25.93 -3.69 -0.31
C ALA A 277 26.84 -2.96 -1.34
N LEU A 278 26.33 -2.66 -2.53
CA LEU A 278 27.06 -1.85 -3.52
C LEU A 278 27.18 -0.37 -3.14
N ARG A 279 26.48 0.11 -2.11
CA ARG A 279 26.50 1.52 -1.74
C ARG A 279 27.87 2.01 -1.30
N ASP A 280 28.73 1.11 -0.85
CA ASP A 280 30.08 1.43 -0.36
C ASP A 280 31.17 1.12 -1.40
N THR A 281 30.82 0.65 -2.60
CA THR A 281 31.77 0.34 -3.68
C THR A 281 32.00 1.52 -4.62
N ALA A 282 33.03 1.41 -5.48
CA ALA A 282 33.36 2.45 -6.44
C ALA A 282 32.29 2.53 -7.56
N ALA A 283 32.01 3.72 -8.07
CA ALA A 283 30.99 3.94 -9.11
C ALA A 283 31.15 3.05 -10.36
N PRO A 284 32.36 2.78 -10.89
CA PRO A 284 32.51 1.86 -12.01
C PRO A 284 32.12 0.41 -11.68
N GLU A 285 32.39 -0.04 -10.45
CA GLU A 285 31.98 -1.37 -9.98
C GLU A 285 30.45 -1.45 -9.85
N ILE A 286 29.82 -0.36 -9.37
CA ILE A 286 28.36 -0.25 -9.36
C ILE A 286 27.81 -0.37 -10.79
N LEU A 287 28.33 0.40 -11.74
CA LEU A 287 27.90 0.36 -13.15
C LEU A 287 28.04 -1.05 -13.75
N ALA A 288 29.13 -1.75 -13.45
CA ALA A 288 29.35 -3.13 -13.90
C ALA A 288 28.31 -4.11 -13.37
N GLN A 289 27.72 -3.85 -12.19
CA GLN A 289 26.72 -4.71 -11.56
C GLN A 289 25.27 -4.37 -11.94
N ILE A 290 24.99 -3.20 -12.51
CA ILE A 290 23.62 -2.79 -12.87
C ILE A 290 22.96 -3.77 -13.83
N GLU A 291 23.63 -4.17 -14.91
CA GLU A 291 23.05 -5.09 -15.90
C GLU A 291 22.81 -6.50 -15.34
N PRO A 292 23.77 -7.15 -14.65
CA PRO A 292 23.52 -8.40 -13.93
C PRO A 292 22.36 -8.32 -12.93
N LEU A 293 22.30 -7.26 -12.12
CA LEU A 293 21.25 -7.07 -11.11
C LEU A 293 19.89 -6.86 -11.73
N THR A 294 19.77 -6.03 -12.77
CA THR A 294 18.51 -5.80 -13.48
C THR A 294 18.03 -7.06 -14.19
N ALA A 295 18.93 -7.85 -14.79
CA ALA A 295 18.57 -9.13 -15.39
C ALA A 295 18.08 -10.16 -14.34
N SER A 296 18.74 -10.22 -13.18
CA SER A 296 18.33 -11.09 -12.07
C SER A 296 16.99 -10.64 -11.49
N LEU A 297 16.80 -9.33 -11.29
CA LEU A 297 15.55 -8.75 -10.81
C LEU A 297 14.40 -9.04 -11.78
N ALA A 298 14.59 -8.82 -13.08
CA ALA A 298 13.59 -9.15 -14.10
C ALA A 298 13.19 -10.63 -14.03
N ARG A 299 14.15 -11.55 -13.96
CA ARG A 299 13.90 -12.99 -13.88
C ARG A 299 13.06 -13.36 -12.66
N ASN A 300 13.42 -12.84 -11.49
CA ASN A 300 12.71 -13.14 -10.24
C ASN A 300 11.30 -12.52 -10.22
N LEU A 301 11.14 -11.28 -10.68
CA LEU A 301 9.83 -10.63 -10.77
C LEU A 301 8.91 -11.33 -11.77
N ILE A 302 9.42 -11.75 -12.94
CA ILE A 302 8.65 -12.55 -13.90
C ILE A 302 8.25 -13.91 -13.29
N GLY A 303 9.17 -14.55 -12.54
CA GLY A 303 8.89 -15.78 -11.80
C GLY A 303 7.77 -15.60 -10.78
N LEU A 304 7.81 -14.51 -10.00
CA LEU A 304 6.75 -14.12 -9.05
C LEU A 304 5.41 -13.92 -9.75
N ARG A 305 5.40 -13.16 -10.86
CA ARG A 305 4.20 -12.95 -11.67
C ARG A 305 3.59 -14.27 -12.12
N ASN A 306 4.40 -15.19 -12.64
CA ASN A 306 3.90 -16.49 -13.11
C ASN A 306 3.33 -17.33 -11.97
N LYS A 307 3.95 -17.32 -10.78
CA LYS A 307 3.40 -17.97 -9.59
C LYS A 307 2.12 -17.32 -9.11
N ALA A 308 2.05 -15.99 -9.08
CA ALA A 308 0.85 -15.24 -8.75
C ALA A 308 -0.32 -15.59 -9.68
N GLN A 309 -0.06 -15.75 -10.98
CA GLN A 309 -1.09 -16.18 -11.93
C GLN A 309 -1.55 -17.62 -11.74
N ASN A 310 -0.67 -18.51 -11.30
CA ASN A 310 -1.05 -19.87 -10.92
C ASN A 310 -1.89 -19.85 -9.62
N LEU A 311 -1.64 -18.88 -8.74
CA LEU A 311 -2.39 -18.61 -7.51
C LEU A 311 -3.58 -17.69 -7.78
N LYS A 312 -4.45 -18.09 -8.71
CA LYS A 312 -5.65 -17.32 -9.11
C LYS A 312 -6.49 -16.86 -7.92
N GLN A 313 -6.44 -17.59 -6.80
CA GLN A 313 -7.09 -17.30 -5.52
C GLN A 313 -6.77 -15.92 -4.96
N ILE A 314 -5.56 -15.41 -5.17
CA ILE A 314 -5.15 -14.10 -4.67
C ILE A 314 -5.96 -12.98 -5.32
N GLN A 315 -6.37 -13.15 -6.58
CA GLN A 315 -7.22 -12.17 -7.28
C GLN A 315 -8.65 -12.12 -6.71
N PHE A 316 -9.07 -13.15 -5.97
CA PHE A 316 -10.40 -13.19 -5.35
C PHE A 316 -10.46 -12.53 -3.97
N LEU A 317 -9.32 -12.23 -3.34
CA LEU A 317 -9.28 -11.59 -2.02
C LEU A 317 -10.10 -10.28 -1.98
N PRO A 318 -9.89 -9.29 -2.87
CA PRO A 318 -10.71 -8.08 -2.88
C PRO A 318 -12.18 -8.39 -3.15
N ILE A 319 -12.48 -9.33 -4.04
CA ILE A 319 -13.86 -9.68 -4.43
C ILE A 319 -14.63 -10.28 -3.24
N VAL A 320 -14.04 -11.22 -2.50
CA VAL A 320 -14.67 -11.83 -1.33
C VAL A 320 -14.92 -10.80 -0.24
N LEU A 321 -13.95 -9.92 -0.01
CA LEU A 321 -14.06 -8.86 0.98
C LEU A 321 -15.17 -7.87 0.62
N GLU A 322 -15.24 -7.41 -0.63
CA GLU A 322 -16.29 -6.51 -1.10
C GLU A 322 -17.68 -7.13 -1.03
N GLU A 323 -17.83 -8.40 -1.45
CA GLU A 323 -19.12 -9.07 -1.38
C GLU A 323 -19.59 -9.30 0.05
N THR A 324 -18.67 -9.57 0.97
CA THR A 324 -18.99 -9.71 2.40
C THR A 324 -19.38 -8.34 2.98
N ARG A 325 -18.69 -7.27 2.59
CA ARG A 325 -19.01 -5.89 3.00
C ARG A 325 -20.39 -5.48 2.49
N THR A 326 -20.69 -5.79 1.22
CA THR A 326 -21.98 -5.62 0.56
C THR A 326 -23.10 -6.31 1.33
N LEU A 327 -22.89 -7.58 1.72
CA LEU A 327 -23.86 -8.36 2.47
C LEU A 327 -24.11 -7.75 3.85
N HIS A 328 -23.06 -7.44 4.61
CA HIS A 328 -23.16 -6.79 5.92
C HIS A 328 -23.91 -5.47 5.85
N TYR A 329 -23.55 -4.59 4.90
CA TYR A 329 -24.21 -3.29 4.73
C TYR A 329 -25.70 -3.47 4.40
N THR A 330 -26.02 -4.37 3.46
CA THR A 330 -27.40 -4.58 3.02
C THR A 330 -28.24 -5.16 4.17
N ILE A 331 -27.68 -6.10 4.95
CA ILE A 331 -28.35 -6.64 6.14
C ILE A 331 -28.66 -5.53 7.13
N LYS A 332 -27.63 -4.76 7.52
CA LYS A 332 -27.75 -3.71 8.54
C LYS A 332 -28.73 -2.60 8.14
N ASN A 333 -28.59 -2.06 6.93
CA ASN A 333 -29.21 -0.78 6.57
C ASN A 333 -30.52 -0.95 5.79
N THR A 334 -30.74 -2.09 5.15
CA THR A 334 -31.93 -2.31 4.31
C THR A 334 -32.82 -3.42 4.85
N ILE A 335 -32.24 -4.61 5.05
CA ILE A 335 -33.00 -5.82 5.36
C ILE A 335 -33.54 -5.75 6.78
N LEU A 336 -32.72 -5.43 7.78
CA LEU A 336 -33.18 -5.38 9.17
C LEU A 336 -34.34 -4.39 9.39
N PRO A 337 -34.28 -3.13 8.91
CA PRO A 337 -35.42 -2.22 9.00
C PRO A 337 -36.67 -2.74 8.29
N GLU A 338 -36.55 -3.24 7.05
CA GLU A 338 -37.70 -3.72 6.29
C GLU A 338 -38.31 -5.01 6.86
N MET A 339 -37.48 -5.96 7.29
CA MET A 339 -37.94 -7.17 7.99
C MET A 339 -38.72 -6.79 9.26
N THR A 340 -38.16 -5.89 10.08
CA THR A 340 -38.82 -5.42 11.31
C THR A 340 -40.17 -4.76 11.00
N ARG A 341 -40.24 -3.94 9.95
CA ARG A 341 -41.47 -3.29 9.50
C ARG A 341 -42.49 -4.32 9.02
N LYS A 342 -42.10 -5.25 8.15
CA LYS A 342 -42.97 -6.28 7.55
C LYS A 342 -43.48 -7.30 8.55
N ILE A 343 -42.71 -7.62 9.60
CA ILE A 343 -43.14 -8.52 10.68
C ILE A 343 -44.24 -7.88 11.52
N LYS A 344 -44.21 -6.54 11.69
CA LYS A 344 -45.20 -5.78 12.46
C LYS A 344 -46.41 -5.35 11.63
N GLU A 345 -46.26 -5.23 10.31
CA GLU A 345 -47.31 -4.79 9.38
C GLU A 345 -48.50 -5.78 9.37
N PRO A 346 -49.72 -5.36 9.73
CA PRO A 346 -50.90 -6.22 9.68
C PRO A 346 -51.17 -6.74 8.26
N GLY A 347 -51.52 -8.02 8.13
CA GLY A 347 -51.79 -8.66 6.83
C GLY A 347 -50.53 -8.97 6.00
N SER A 348 -49.34 -8.60 6.47
CA SER A 348 -48.10 -9.02 5.82
C SER A 348 -47.93 -10.54 5.88
N PRO A 349 -47.42 -11.17 4.80
CA PRO A 349 -47.23 -12.63 4.73
C PRO A 349 -46.17 -13.15 5.72
N VAL A 350 -45.31 -12.25 6.23
CA VAL A 350 -44.28 -12.52 7.24
C VAL A 350 -44.62 -11.91 8.61
N ASN A 351 -45.89 -11.55 8.84
CA ASN A 351 -46.38 -11.23 10.18
C ASN A 351 -46.84 -12.52 10.88
N PRO A 352 -46.33 -12.81 12.09
CA PRO A 352 -46.73 -14.01 12.86
C PRO A 352 -48.24 -14.14 13.05
N ASN A 353 -48.97 -13.04 13.27
CA ASN A 353 -50.42 -13.05 13.41
C ASN A 353 -51.10 -13.49 12.12
N THR A 354 -50.64 -13.01 10.97
CA THR A 354 -51.20 -13.41 9.66
C THR A 354 -51.05 -14.91 9.45
N VAL A 355 -49.85 -15.46 9.67
CA VAL A 355 -49.58 -16.89 9.48
C VAL A 355 -50.33 -17.73 10.52
N ALA A 356 -50.38 -17.30 11.77
CA ALA A 356 -51.15 -17.97 12.82
C ALA A 356 -52.66 -17.98 12.50
N ALA A 357 -53.21 -16.89 11.96
CA ALA A 357 -54.62 -16.81 11.56
C ALA A 357 -54.93 -17.75 10.39
N GLU A 358 -54.08 -17.77 9.35
CA GLU A 358 -54.19 -18.71 8.22
C GLU A 358 -54.20 -20.16 8.73
N LYS A 359 -53.22 -20.55 9.55
CA LYS A 359 -53.08 -21.94 10.03
C LYS A 359 -54.16 -22.36 11.02
N THR A 360 -54.64 -21.42 11.83
CA THR A 360 -55.78 -21.66 12.72
C THR A 360 -57.05 -21.88 11.90
N THR A 361 -57.26 -21.06 10.87
CA THR A 361 -58.38 -21.19 9.94
C THR A 361 -58.36 -22.55 9.24
N ASP A 362 -57.20 -22.96 8.70
CA ASP A 362 -56.99 -24.27 8.07
C ASP A 362 -57.26 -25.44 9.04
N PHE A 363 -57.02 -25.24 10.34
CA PHE A 363 -57.24 -26.28 11.35
C PHE A 363 -58.74 -26.54 11.60
N PHE A 364 -59.54 -25.47 11.69
CA PHE A 364 -60.95 -25.50 12.09
C PHE A 364 -61.95 -25.47 10.92
N MET A 365 -61.55 -25.04 9.72
CA MET A 365 -62.43 -24.96 8.55
C MET A 365 -62.41 -26.21 7.66
N GLY A 366 -63.43 -26.35 6.82
CA GLY A 366 -63.62 -27.50 5.92
C GLY A 366 -64.11 -28.78 6.62
N LEU A 367 -64.30 -29.85 5.85
CA LEU A 367 -64.86 -31.11 6.36
C LEU A 367 -63.99 -31.74 7.47
N LYS A 368 -62.65 -31.69 7.31
CA LYS A 368 -61.70 -32.17 8.33
C LYS A 368 -61.72 -31.28 9.58
N GLY A 369 -61.85 -29.96 9.41
CA GLY A 369 -61.98 -29.01 10.51
C GLY A 369 -63.26 -29.20 11.31
N PHE A 370 -64.39 -29.43 10.63
CA PHE A 370 -65.67 -29.75 11.28
C PHE A 370 -65.58 -31.02 12.14
N VAL A 371 -65.00 -32.10 11.60
CA VAL A 371 -64.81 -33.35 12.36
C VAL A 371 -63.90 -33.13 13.59
N ARG A 372 -62.83 -32.33 13.46
CA ARG A 372 -61.96 -31.98 14.59
C ARG A 372 -62.70 -31.14 15.64
N ALA A 373 -63.50 -30.16 15.21
CA ALA A 373 -64.29 -29.31 16.10
C ALA A 373 -65.30 -30.16 16.92
N VAL A 374 -65.98 -31.11 16.28
CA VAL A 374 -66.88 -32.06 16.97
C VAL A 374 -66.11 -32.92 17.97
N LYS A 375 -64.95 -33.48 17.59
CA LYS A 375 -64.11 -34.27 18.52
C LYS A 375 -63.62 -33.43 19.71
N LEU A 376 -63.22 -32.18 19.48
CA LEU A 376 -62.81 -31.25 20.54
C LEU A 376 -63.96 -30.94 21.51
N LEU A 377 -65.19 -30.77 21.01
CA LEU A 377 -66.38 -30.56 21.85
C LEU A 377 -66.65 -31.77 22.76
N PHE A 378 -66.59 -33.00 22.23
CA PHE A 378 -66.75 -34.21 23.03
C PHE A 378 -65.62 -34.38 24.06
N SER A 379 -64.38 -34.06 23.68
CA SER A 379 -63.21 -34.12 24.57
C SER A 379 -63.33 -33.12 25.72
N ALA A 380 -63.75 -31.88 25.42
CA ALA A 380 -64.01 -30.83 26.39
C ALA A 380 -65.13 -31.20 27.38
N ALA A 381 -66.19 -31.84 26.90
CA ALA A 381 -67.28 -32.33 27.77
C ALA A 381 -66.83 -33.44 28.73
N GLY A 382 -65.75 -34.15 28.41
CA GLY A 382 -65.10 -35.16 29.27
C GLY A 382 -64.13 -34.59 30.31
N GLY A 383 -64.05 -33.26 30.48
CA GLY A 383 -63.16 -32.61 31.45
C GLY A 383 -61.74 -32.31 30.94
N GLN A 384 -61.47 -32.55 29.66
CA GLN A 384 -60.17 -32.26 29.05
C GLN A 384 -60.04 -30.78 28.67
N LYS A 385 -58.80 -30.28 28.56
CA LYS A 385 -58.52 -28.90 28.14
C LYS A 385 -59.08 -28.65 26.74
N ALA A 386 -60.14 -27.85 26.65
CA ALA A 386 -60.71 -27.43 25.38
C ALA A 386 -59.76 -26.44 24.70
N ILE A 387 -59.47 -26.65 23.40
CA ILE A 387 -58.78 -25.66 22.58
C ILE A 387 -59.78 -25.00 21.62
N LYS A 388 -59.94 -23.69 21.74
CA LYS A 388 -60.74 -22.88 20.80
C LYS A 388 -59.84 -22.32 19.71
N SER A 389 -60.48 -21.77 18.66
CA SER A 389 -59.77 -21.07 17.58
C SER A 389 -58.84 -19.97 18.12
N GLU A 390 -59.31 -19.17 19.07
CA GLU A 390 -58.51 -18.10 19.70
C GLU A 390 -57.28 -18.65 20.43
N ASP A 391 -57.44 -19.76 21.16
CA ASP A 391 -56.34 -20.37 21.93
C ASP A 391 -55.26 -20.92 20.98
N LEU A 392 -55.65 -21.60 19.90
CA LEU A 392 -54.72 -22.08 18.88
C LEU A 392 -53.99 -20.91 18.20
N HIS A 393 -54.72 -19.83 17.89
CA HIS A 393 -54.14 -18.64 17.29
C HIS A 393 -53.04 -18.03 18.17
N LEU A 394 -53.31 -17.84 19.46
CA LEU A 394 -52.35 -17.32 20.43
C LEU A 394 -51.14 -18.26 20.63
N ILE A 395 -51.37 -19.58 20.69
CA ILE A 395 -50.29 -20.57 20.77
C ILE A 395 -49.38 -20.50 19.54
N LEU A 396 -49.95 -20.39 18.34
CA LEU A 396 -49.16 -20.27 17.11
C LEU A 396 -48.39 -18.95 17.05
N ILE A 397 -48.95 -17.83 17.50
CA ILE A 397 -48.23 -16.55 17.60
C ILE A 397 -47.03 -16.69 18.53
N ASP A 398 -47.23 -17.26 19.73
CA ASP A 398 -46.15 -17.48 20.69
C ASP A 398 -45.05 -18.39 20.12
N ILE A 399 -45.43 -19.50 19.49
CA ILE A 399 -44.50 -20.41 18.80
C ILE A 399 -43.69 -19.67 17.72
N LEU A 400 -44.36 -18.91 16.84
CA LEU A 400 -43.67 -18.21 15.74
C LEU A 400 -42.74 -17.10 16.23
N ASN A 401 -43.06 -16.46 17.36
CA ASN A 401 -42.24 -15.41 17.95
C ASN A 401 -41.05 -15.94 18.77
N THR A 402 -41.18 -17.12 19.39
CA THR A 402 -40.21 -17.66 20.36
C THR A 402 -39.41 -18.85 19.86
N CYS A 403 -39.81 -19.51 18.77
CA CYS A 403 -39.03 -20.60 18.18
C CYS A 403 -37.72 -20.07 17.62
N ASP A 404 -36.61 -20.72 17.95
CA ASP A 404 -35.24 -20.36 17.54
C ASP A 404 -34.66 -21.37 16.52
N THR A 405 -35.45 -22.36 16.10
CA THR A 405 -34.98 -23.48 15.28
C THR A 405 -35.80 -23.59 14.00
N TYR A 406 -35.17 -23.31 12.84
CA TYR A 406 -35.79 -23.41 11.51
C TYR A 406 -35.10 -24.43 10.59
N TYR A 407 -33.78 -24.33 10.42
CA TYR A 407 -32.97 -25.15 9.49
C TYR A 407 -32.58 -26.53 10.07
N GLY A 408 -33.56 -27.29 10.57
CA GLY A 408 -33.30 -28.55 11.24
C GLY A 408 -32.89 -29.69 10.29
N ASN A 409 -31.68 -29.62 9.75
CA ASN A 409 -31.09 -30.68 8.91
C ASN A 409 -30.29 -31.69 9.75
N THR A 410 -29.93 -31.33 10.98
CA THR A 410 -29.23 -32.23 11.90
C THR A 410 -30.21 -32.93 12.84
N LYS A 411 -29.85 -34.13 13.31
CA LYS A 411 -30.63 -34.86 14.32
C LYS A 411 -30.81 -34.05 15.61
N ALA A 412 -29.83 -33.21 15.96
CA ALA A 412 -29.88 -32.35 17.13
C ALA A 412 -30.94 -31.24 16.98
N ASP A 413 -31.00 -30.58 15.84
CA ASP A 413 -31.98 -29.53 15.56
C ASP A 413 -33.41 -30.08 15.55
N VAL A 414 -33.61 -31.25 14.91
CA VAL A 414 -34.92 -31.92 14.90
C VAL A 414 -35.36 -32.26 16.33
N ALA A 415 -34.44 -32.76 17.16
CA ALA A 415 -34.73 -33.03 18.56
C ALA A 415 -35.07 -31.75 19.35
N ARG A 416 -34.31 -30.67 19.17
CA ARG A 416 -34.57 -29.36 19.80
C ARG A 416 -35.95 -28.81 19.44
N LEU A 417 -36.30 -28.83 18.14
CA LEU A 417 -37.60 -28.38 17.67
C LEU A 417 -38.74 -29.23 18.24
N ASN A 418 -38.58 -30.56 18.30
CA ASN A 418 -39.59 -31.43 18.88
C ASN A 418 -39.79 -31.16 20.37
N ILE A 419 -38.70 -31.03 21.15
CA ILE A 419 -38.76 -30.71 22.60
C ILE A 419 -39.43 -29.34 22.83
N PHE A 420 -39.08 -28.34 22.00
CA PHE A 420 -39.70 -27.02 22.07
C PHE A 420 -41.22 -27.11 21.86
N LEU A 421 -41.67 -27.80 20.81
CA LEU A 421 -43.09 -27.98 20.52
C LEU A 421 -43.82 -28.82 21.58
N GLU A 422 -43.19 -29.88 22.09
CA GLU A 422 -43.69 -30.69 23.21
C GLU A 422 -43.93 -29.82 24.45
N THR A 423 -43.01 -28.89 24.74
CA THR A 423 -43.14 -27.96 25.87
C THR A 423 -44.32 -27.01 25.68
N LYS A 424 -44.49 -26.45 24.47
CA LYS A 424 -45.58 -25.51 24.15
C LYS A 424 -46.96 -26.18 24.12
N LEU A 425 -47.01 -27.49 23.90
CA LEU A 425 -48.24 -28.28 23.74
C LEU A 425 -48.48 -29.29 24.88
N ARG A 426 -47.70 -29.22 25.97
CA ARG A 426 -47.70 -30.21 27.07
C ARG A 426 -49.06 -30.46 27.71
N ASP A 427 -49.93 -29.45 27.73
CA ASP A 427 -51.23 -29.51 28.39
C ASP A 427 -52.31 -30.25 27.58
N PHE A 428 -51.97 -30.72 26.37
CA PHE A 428 -52.92 -31.38 25.48
C PHE A 428 -52.72 -32.90 25.47
N GLU A 429 -53.82 -33.64 25.53
CA GLU A 429 -53.78 -35.10 25.56
C GLU A 429 -53.32 -35.74 24.26
N GLN A 430 -52.64 -36.88 24.39
CA GLN A 430 -52.25 -37.76 23.30
C GLN A 430 -53.24 -38.93 23.14
N PRO A 431 -53.57 -39.35 21.91
CA PRO A 431 -53.06 -38.81 20.65
C PRO A 431 -53.79 -37.52 20.22
N PHE A 432 -55.01 -37.28 20.71
CA PHE A 432 -55.85 -36.14 20.32
C PHE A 432 -56.17 -35.24 21.53
N PRO A 433 -56.03 -33.90 21.40
CA PRO A 433 -55.73 -33.14 20.18
C PRO A 433 -54.24 -32.95 19.87
N TYR A 434 -53.32 -33.44 20.72
CA TYR A 434 -51.89 -33.16 20.66
C TYR A 434 -51.25 -33.35 19.27
N GLU A 435 -51.41 -34.52 18.62
CA GLU A 435 -50.74 -34.80 17.34
C GLU A 435 -51.19 -33.84 16.22
N GLY A 436 -52.47 -33.43 16.26
CA GLY A 436 -53.02 -32.46 15.32
C GLY A 436 -52.40 -31.08 15.50
N LEU A 437 -52.27 -30.63 16.76
CA LEU A 437 -51.66 -29.35 17.11
C LEU A 437 -50.17 -29.33 16.80
N PHE A 438 -49.47 -30.42 17.10
CA PHE A 438 -48.05 -30.58 16.82
C PHE A 438 -47.76 -30.47 15.32
N ARG A 439 -48.54 -31.15 14.48
CA ARG A 439 -48.41 -31.04 13.01
C ARG A 439 -48.69 -29.61 12.55
N THR A 440 -49.76 -28.98 13.02
CA THR A 440 -50.11 -27.60 12.63
C THR A 440 -49.05 -26.60 13.06
N ALA A 441 -48.46 -26.75 14.25
CA ALA A 441 -47.35 -25.91 14.70
C ALA A 441 -46.11 -26.08 13.82
N LYS A 442 -45.75 -27.31 13.44
CA LYS A 442 -44.67 -27.55 12.47
C LYS A 442 -44.93 -26.91 11.11
N GLU A 443 -46.14 -27.07 10.58
CA GLU A 443 -46.55 -26.46 9.31
C GLU A 443 -46.52 -24.92 9.37
N ALA A 444 -46.90 -24.33 10.51
CA ALA A 444 -46.82 -22.90 10.74
C ALA A 444 -45.37 -22.39 10.74
N ILE A 445 -44.48 -23.05 11.51
CA ILE A 445 -43.04 -22.73 11.55
C ILE A 445 -42.41 -22.81 10.15
N SER A 446 -42.68 -23.90 9.43
CA SER A 446 -42.18 -24.09 8.06
C SER A 446 -42.70 -23.02 7.11
N THR A 447 -44.01 -22.73 7.13
CA THR A 447 -44.61 -21.69 6.28
C THR A 447 -44.03 -20.31 6.58
N TYR A 448 -43.91 -19.95 7.86
CA TYR A 448 -43.39 -18.66 8.30
C TYR A 448 -41.92 -18.48 7.90
N GLY A 449 -41.08 -19.46 8.22
CA GLY A 449 -39.66 -19.39 7.91
C GLY A 449 -39.39 -19.39 6.40
N SER A 450 -40.13 -20.17 5.60
CA SER A 450 -39.95 -20.15 4.13
C SER A 450 -40.34 -18.82 3.51
N ARG A 451 -41.36 -18.13 4.07
CA ARG A 451 -41.72 -16.77 3.64
C ARG A 451 -40.66 -15.75 4.03
N LEU A 452 -40.10 -15.84 5.23
CA LEU A 452 -38.99 -14.99 5.70
C LEU A 452 -37.73 -15.18 4.87
N GLU A 453 -37.32 -16.42 4.61
CA GLU A 453 -36.16 -16.78 3.79
C GLU A 453 -36.33 -16.29 2.35
N LYS A 454 -37.51 -16.53 1.75
CA LYS A 454 -37.82 -16.00 0.41
C LYS A 454 -37.72 -14.48 0.36
N MET A 455 -38.23 -13.80 1.40
CA MET A 455 -38.13 -12.35 1.49
C MET A 455 -36.66 -11.92 1.59
N LEU A 456 -35.90 -12.51 2.51
CA LEU A 456 -34.47 -12.23 2.72
C LEU A 456 -33.66 -12.39 1.43
N TYR A 457 -33.77 -13.54 0.77
CA TYR A 457 -32.99 -13.86 -0.43
C TYR A 457 -33.45 -13.11 -1.67
N SER A 458 -34.65 -12.53 -1.66
CA SER A 458 -35.16 -11.71 -2.76
C SER A 458 -34.76 -10.24 -2.69
N PHE A 459 -34.20 -9.76 -1.57
CA PHE A 459 -33.74 -8.37 -1.47
C PHE A 459 -32.67 -8.09 -2.52
N GLU A 460 -32.86 -6.99 -3.26
CA GLU A 460 -31.87 -6.49 -4.20
C GLU A 460 -30.69 -5.89 -3.42
N THR A 461 -29.48 -6.27 -3.81
CA THR A 461 -28.23 -5.64 -3.40
C THR A 461 -27.68 -4.90 -4.62
N THR A 462 -27.18 -3.69 -4.43
CA THR A 462 -26.36 -2.99 -5.41
C THR A 462 -24.90 -3.28 -5.10
N ASP A 463 -24.14 -3.79 -6.08
CA ASP A 463 -22.69 -4.03 -5.92
C ASP A 463 -21.99 -2.72 -5.49
N PHE A 464 -21.14 -2.82 -4.46
CA PHE A 464 -20.33 -1.72 -3.95
C PHE A 464 -19.00 -1.69 -4.71
N SER A 465 -18.60 -0.51 -5.16
CA SER A 465 -17.27 -0.26 -5.72
C SER A 465 -16.79 1.10 -5.22
N SER A 466 -16.34 1.18 -3.98
CA SER A 466 -15.45 2.26 -3.49
C SER A 466 -15.04 2.02 -2.03
N ASP A 467 -13.79 2.41 -1.72
CA ASP A 467 -13.14 2.34 -0.41
C ASP A 467 -13.74 3.26 0.67
N ASP A 468 -14.68 4.14 0.33
CA ASP A 468 -15.26 5.08 1.29
C ASP A 468 -16.59 4.58 1.87
N ALA A 469 -16.57 4.31 3.18
CA ALA A 469 -17.67 3.72 3.93
C ALA A 469 -18.89 4.65 4.16
N GLU A 470 -18.95 5.85 3.58
CA GLU A 470 -20.01 6.85 3.88
C GLU A 470 -20.61 7.63 2.69
N GLU A 471 -20.13 7.49 1.45
CA GLU A 471 -20.76 8.18 0.30
C GLU A 471 -21.67 7.27 -0.55
N LYS A 472 -22.75 7.89 -1.05
CA LYS A 472 -23.86 7.20 -1.73
C LYS A 472 -23.40 6.36 -2.93
N PRO A 473 -24.00 5.16 -3.12
CA PRO A 473 -23.52 4.16 -4.07
C PRO A 473 -23.74 4.53 -5.55
N THR A 474 -22.74 4.22 -6.38
CA THR A 474 -22.87 4.19 -7.84
C THR A 474 -23.22 2.77 -8.29
N PRO A 475 -24.37 2.52 -8.94
CA PRO A 475 -24.85 1.15 -9.17
C PRO A 475 -24.17 0.51 -10.38
N ALA A 476 -23.28 -0.46 -10.16
CA ALA A 476 -22.64 -1.21 -11.26
C ALA A 476 -23.47 -2.43 -11.69
N HIS A 477 -23.99 -3.25 -10.76
CA HIS A 477 -24.92 -4.35 -11.08
C HIS A 477 -25.89 -4.63 -9.91
N LYS A 478 -27.16 -4.92 -10.24
CA LYS A 478 -28.15 -5.41 -9.26
C LYS A 478 -28.01 -6.93 -9.12
N THR A 479 -27.84 -7.41 -7.90
CA THR A 479 -27.90 -8.84 -7.57
C THR A 479 -28.86 -9.07 -6.39
N THR A 480 -29.08 -10.32 -5.99
CA THR A 480 -29.91 -10.63 -4.82
C THR A 480 -29.07 -11.16 -3.68
N VAL A 481 -29.53 -10.99 -2.44
CA VAL A 481 -28.87 -11.54 -1.25
C VAL A 481 -28.63 -13.05 -1.38
N GLY A 482 -29.61 -13.81 -1.87
CA GLY A 482 -29.44 -15.25 -2.06
C GLY A 482 -28.33 -15.59 -3.06
N ARG A 483 -28.18 -14.81 -4.13
CA ARG A 483 -27.10 -14.99 -5.11
C ARG A 483 -25.74 -14.57 -4.53
N LEU A 484 -25.71 -13.54 -3.69
CA LEU A 484 -24.51 -13.08 -3.00
C LEU A 484 -23.99 -14.14 -2.02
N VAL A 485 -24.88 -14.72 -1.21
CA VAL A 485 -24.54 -15.83 -0.30
C VAL A 485 -23.98 -17.03 -1.07
N ALA A 486 -24.66 -17.47 -2.14
CA ALA A 486 -24.19 -18.59 -2.95
C ALA A 486 -22.81 -18.33 -3.58
N LYS A 487 -22.53 -17.09 -4.01
CA LYS A 487 -21.20 -16.71 -4.50
C LYS A 487 -20.16 -16.78 -3.38
N LEU A 488 -20.46 -16.27 -2.19
CA LEU A 488 -19.56 -16.33 -1.04
C LEU A 488 -19.24 -17.77 -0.65
N GLU A 489 -20.22 -18.66 -0.62
CA GLU A 489 -20.00 -20.09 -0.33
C GLU A 489 -19.07 -20.74 -1.37
N VAL A 490 -19.33 -20.53 -2.67
CA VAL A 490 -18.47 -21.06 -3.74
C VAL A 490 -17.05 -20.51 -3.64
N ARG A 491 -16.88 -19.21 -3.34
CA ARG A 491 -15.54 -18.62 -3.23
C ARG A 491 -14.82 -19.05 -1.95
N THR A 492 -15.55 -19.26 -0.87
CA THR A 492 -15.02 -19.83 0.37
C THR A 492 -14.47 -21.23 0.10
N ALA A 493 -15.23 -22.09 -0.57
CA ALA A 493 -14.77 -23.42 -0.97
C ALA A 493 -13.54 -23.38 -1.91
N ASN A 494 -13.47 -22.39 -2.81
CA ASN A 494 -12.28 -22.20 -3.68
C ASN A 494 -11.03 -21.78 -2.89
N LEU A 495 -11.17 -20.91 -1.89
CA LEU A 495 -10.08 -20.50 -1.00
C LEU A 495 -9.62 -21.67 -0.11
N GLU A 496 -10.54 -22.52 0.32
CA GLU A 496 -10.24 -23.77 1.05
C GLU A 496 -9.49 -24.78 0.20
N SER A 497 -9.99 -25.04 -1.01
CA SER A 497 -9.35 -25.98 -1.94
C SER A 497 -7.92 -25.57 -2.33
N ALA A 498 -7.59 -24.28 -2.23
CA ALA A 498 -6.26 -23.78 -2.56
C ALA A 498 -5.22 -23.92 -1.44
N ARG A 499 -5.65 -24.35 -0.26
CA ARG A 499 -4.77 -24.69 0.88
C ARG A 499 -4.38 -26.17 0.91
N ILE A 500 -5.11 -27.01 0.16
CA ILE A 500 -4.86 -28.45 -0.04
C ILE A 500 -3.96 -28.60 -1.27
#